data_AF-A0AAV4MP32-F1
#
_entry.id   AF-A0AAV4MP32-F1
#
_cell.length_a   1.000
_cell.length_b   1.000
_cell.length_c   1.000
_cell.angle_alpha   90.00
_cell.angle_beta   90.00
_cell.angle_gamma   90.00
#
_symmetry.space_group_name_H-M   'P 1'
#
loop_
_entity.id
_entity.type
_entity.pdbx_description
1 polymer ?
#
loop_
_entity_poly.entity_id
_entity_poly.type
_entity_poly.pdbx_seq_one_letter_code
_entity_poly.pdbx_strand_id
1 'polypeptide(L)'
;MTNRNVFCTWRWFTSTASFLGLNYLCIELEGDVHYNVLWSAVAEVLGWVVAAILLKCTAPRRCANCVICAVGGVLCISLAIGRRGKSSSASLTLYVSTKLTVSISYFVFPLWTAEILPPGPRETALVLAEILNLACPVFLPLLIYQGRTQHLLPMTLLGLLHVVGGLMSLCLPETRLISFPQHARGGARRSVRGSLVCSQLRALPQFAQVSSSQ
;
A
#
# COMPACT_ATOMS: atom_id res chain seq x y z
N MET A 1 -12.12 18.81 -9.51
CA MET A 1 -11.79 17.44 -9.06
C MET A 1 -12.97 16.92 -8.25
N THR A 2 -13.53 15.76 -8.59
CA THR A 2 -14.63 15.16 -7.81
C THR A 2 -14.12 14.71 -6.44
N ASN A 3 -14.93 14.82 -5.38
CA ASN A 3 -14.59 14.42 -4.00
C ASN A 3 -13.93 13.02 -3.92
N ARG A 4 -14.35 12.09 -4.80
CA ARG A 4 -13.78 10.74 -4.94
C ARG A 4 -12.28 10.71 -5.24
N ASN A 5 -11.78 11.62 -6.07
CA ASN A 5 -10.36 11.66 -6.43
C ASN A 5 -9.51 12.13 -5.23
N VAL A 6 -10.02 13.09 -4.45
CA VAL A 6 -9.35 13.59 -3.24
C VAL A 6 -9.21 12.47 -2.21
N PHE A 7 -10.27 11.69 -1.97
CA PHE A 7 -10.23 10.55 -1.06
C PHE A 7 -9.24 9.47 -1.55
N CYS A 8 -9.20 9.21 -2.86
CA CYS A 8 -8.26 8.27 -3.46
C CYS A 8 -6.80 8.71 -3.27
N THR A 9 -6.48 9.98 -3.56
CA THR A 9 -5.15 10.56 -3.41
C THR A 9 -4.70 10.54 -1.94
N TRP A 10 -5.56 10.94 -1.01
CA TRP A 10 -5.26 10.91 0.43
C TRP A 10 -4.96 9.50 0.94
N ARG A 11 -5.75 8.52 0.47
CA ARG A 11 -5.60 7.11 0.83
C ARG A 11 -4.26 6.55 0.34
N TRP A 12 -3.87 6.86 -0.90
CA TRP A 12 -2.59 6.47 -1.47
C TRP A 12 -1.43 7.03 -0.66
N PHE A 13 -1.47 8.35 -0.41
CA PHE A 13 -0.46 9.06 0.36
C PHE A 13 -0.20 8.42 1.72
N THR A 14 -1.26 8.13 2.46
CA THR A 14 -1.20 7.49 3.77
C THR A 14 -0.52 6.11 3.71
N SER A 15 -0.85 5.30 2.69
CA SER A 15 -0.30 3.96 2.54
C SER A 15 1.19 4.01 2.19
N THR A 16 1.59 4.90 1.29
CA THR A 16 3.00 5.11 0.92
C THR A 16 3.80 5.61 2.11
N ALA A 17 3.31 6.60 2.85
CA ALA A 17 3.97 7.14 4.04
C ALA A 17 4.24 6.05 5.09
N SER A 18 3.25 5.19 5.35
CA SER A 18 3.39 4.06 6.29
C SER A 18 4.40 3.03 5.81
N PHE A 19 4.34 2.67 4.52
CA PHE A 19 5.22 1.69 3.90
C PHE A 19 6.68 2.14 3.91
N LEU A 20 6.93 3.39 3.50
CA LEU A 20 8.25 4.01 3.55
C LEU A 20 8.73 4.14 5.00
N GLY A 21 7.88 4.56 5.94
CA GLY A 21 8.25 4.72 7.34
C GLY A 21 8.73 3.42 7.98
N LEU A 22 8.08 2.30 7.66
CA LEU A 22 8.50 0.96 8.08
C LEU A 22 9.78 0.49 7.40
N ASN A 23 10.08 0.94 6.17
CA ASN A 23 11.36 0.65 5.51
C ASN A 23 12.53 1.34 6.21
N TYR A 24 12.40 2.60 6.60
CA TYR A 24 13.46 3.25 7.37
C TYR A 24 13.59 2.66 8.78
N LEU A 25 12.49 2.21 9.39
CA LEU A 25 12.52 1.57 10.70
C LEU A 25 13.32 0.26 10.72
N CYS A 26 13.42 -0.47 9.60
CA CYS A 26 14.15 -1.74 9.58
C CYS A 26 15.65 -1.56 9.89
N ILE A 27 16.20 -0.38 9.56
CA ILE A 27 17.60 -0.02 9.76
C ILE A 27 17.84 0.45 11.20
N GLU A 28 16.89 1.16 11.80
CA GLU A 28 16.97 1.67 13.19
C GLU A 28 16.43 0.67 14.23
N LEU A 29 16.11 -0.56 13.83
CA LEU A 29 15.70 -1.62 14.73
C LEU A 29 16.93 -2.21 15.43
N GLU A 30 16.85 -2.40 16.75
CA GLU A 30 17.95 -2.99 17.53
C GLU A 30 18.18 -4.46 17.13
N GLY A 31 19.40 -4.80 16.71
CA GLY A 31 19.80 -6.14 16.27
C GLY A 31 20.67 -6.09 15.01
N ASP A 32 20.93 -7.26 14.42
CA ASP A 32 21.67 -7.35 13.17
C ASP A 32 20.86 -6.78 12.00
N VAL A 33 21.38 -5.71 11.39
CA VAL A 33 20.73 -5.00 10.28
C VAL A 33 20.43 -5.95 9.10
N HIS A 34 21.36 -6.84 8.77
CA HIS A 34 21.18 -7.81 7.68
C HIS A 34 20.00 -8.75 7.92
N TYR A 35 19.80 -9.18 9.17
CA TYR A 35 18.69 -10.06 9.54
C TYR A 35 17.35 -9.33 9.46
N ASN A 36 17.29 -8.09 9.96
CA ASN A 36 16.08 -7.26 9.93
C ASN A 36 15.66 -6.90 8.50
N VAL A 37 16.61 -6.57 7.63
CA VAL A 37 16.37 -6.26 6.22
C VAL A 37 15.89 -7.49 5.46
N LEU A 38 16.49 -8.67 5.70
CA LEU A 38 16.07 -9.92 5.08
C LEU A 38 14.60 -10.23 5.40
N TRP A 39 14.22 -10.16 6.67
CA TRP A 39 12.85 -10.39 7.09
C TRP A 39 11.87 -9.34 6.57
N SER A 40 12.29 -8.08 6.45
CA SER A 40 11.50 -7.02 5.82
C SER A 40 11.23 -7.33 4.34
N ALA A 41 12.24 -7.75 3.59
CA ALA A 41 12.11 -8.10 2.18
C ALA A 41 11.21 -9.33 1.98
N VAL A 42 11.37 -10.36 2.81
CA VAL A 42 10.49 -11.54 2.80
C VAL A 42 9.03 -11.14 3.07
N ALA A 43 8.78 -10.28 4.05
CA ALA A 43 7.43 -9.80 4.37
C ALA A 43 6.80 -9.03 3.21
N GLU A 44 7.59 -8.29 2.43
CA GLU A 44 7.13 -7.55 1.26
C GLU A 44 6.73 -8.48 0.10
N VAL A 45 7.57 -9.46 -0.22
CA VAL A 45 7.27 -10.48 -1.24
C VAL A 45 6.02 -11.27 -0.86
N LEU A 46 5.91 -11.68 0.41
CA LEU A 46 4.71 -12.35 0.91
C LEU A 46 3.47 -11.45 0.83
N GLY A 47 3.62 -10.16 1.14
CA GLY A 47 2.54 -9.18 1.02
C GLY A 47 1.97 -9.11 -0.40
N TRP A 48 2.83 -9.16 -1.43
CA TRP A 48 2.39 -9.20 -2.82
C TRP A 48 1.62 -10.48 -3.18
N VAL A 49 2.11 -11.65 -2.73
CA VAL A 49 1.43 -12.94 -2.94
C VAL A 49 0.05 -12.95 -2.27
N VAL A 50 -0.03 -12.50 -1.02
CA VAL A 50 -1.30 -12.44 -0.27
C VAL A 50 -2.26 -11.44 -0.92
N ALA A 51 -1.77 -10.27 -1.37
CA ALA A 51 -2.60 -9.32 -2.11
C ALA A 51 -3.19 -9.95 -3.37
N ALA A 52 -2.39 -10.69 -4.16
CA ALA A 52 -2.86 -11.38 -5.35
C ALA A 52 -3.93 -12.46 -5.04
N ILE A 53 -3.79 -13.19 -3.92
CA ILE A 53 -4.79 -14.16 -3.47
C ILE A 53 -6.08 -13.45 -3.04
N LEU A 54 -5.97 -12.36 -2.27
CA LEU A 54 -7.10 -11.59 -1.78
C LEU A 54 -7.97 -11.04 -2.93
N LEU A 55 -7.34 -10.66 -4.04
CA LEU A 55 -8.02 -10.18 -5.24
C LEU A 55 -8.74 -11.29 -6.02
N LYS A 56 -8.25 -12.52 -5.96
CA LYS A 56 -8.90 -13.70 -6.55
C LYS A 56 -10.07 -14.17 -5.68
N CYS A 57 -9.96 -14.06 -4.36
CA CYS A 57 -11.04 -14.37 -3.45
C CYS A 57 -12.16 -13.34 -3.60
N THR A 58 -13.41 -13.81 -3.72
CA THR A 58 -14.63 -12.98 -3.89
C THR A 58 -15.04 -12.25 -2.59
N ALA A 59 -14.08 -11.76 -1.81
CA ALA A 59 -14.33 -11.06 -0.57
C ALA A 59 -14.86 -9.62 -0.82
N PRO A 60 -15.71 -9.07 0.08
CA PRO A 60 -16.16 -7.69 -0.01
C PRO A 60 -14.97 -6.72 0.12
N ARG A 61 -14.58 -6.10 -1.00
CA ARG A 61 -13.33 -5.34 -1.16
C ARG A 61 -13.21 -4.13 -0.23
N ARG A 62 -14.33 -3.48 0.13
CA ARG A 62 -14.35 -2.35 1.07
C ARG A 62 -13.98 -2.78 2.50
N CYS A 63 -14.59 -3.85 2.98
CA CYS A 63 -14.42 -4.33 4.34
C CYS A 63 -13.05 -4.96 4.49
N ALA A 64 -12.59 -5.72 3.48
CA ALA A 64 -11.25 -6.29 3.46
C ALA A 64 -10.17 -5.21 3.58
N ASN A 65 -10.21 -4.15 2.75
CA ASN A 65 -9.25 -3.05 2.84
C ASN A 65 -9.31 -2.31 4.18
N CYS A 66 -10.51 -2.03 4.69
CA CYS A 66 -10.66 -1.36 5.97
C CYS A 66 -10.11 -2.22 7.13
N VAL A 67 -10.39 -3.52 7.12
CA VAL A 67 -9.91 -4.46 8.15
C VAL A 67 -8.38 -4.57 8.09
N ILE A 68 -7.79 -4.72 6.91
CA ILE A 68 -6.33 -4.79 6.74
C ILE A 68 -5.67 -3.51 7.26
N CYS A 69 -6.25 -2.35 7.00
CA CYS A 69 -5.71 -1.09 7.53
C CYS A 69 -5.90 -0.90 9.02
N ALA A 70 -7.05 -1.30 9.56
CA ALA A 70 -7.27 -1.27 11.00
C ALA A 70 -6.26 -2.19 11.70
N VAL A 71 -6.09 -3.42 11.21
CA VAL A 71 -5.11 -4.38 11.73
C VAL A 71 -3.69 -3.83 11.60
N GLY A 72 -3.31 -3.30 10.43
CA GLY A 72 -1.98 -2.71 10.19
C GLY A 72 -1.69 -1.52 11.10
N GLY A 73 -2.67 -0.64 11.30
CA GLY A 73 -2.55 0.51 12.20
C GLY A 73 -2.46 0.11 13.67
N VAL A 74 -3.29 -0.84 14.12
CA VAL A 74 -3.23 -1.39 15.49
C VAL A 74 -1.91 -2.10 15.74
N LEU A 75 -1.41 -2.88 14.79
CA LEU A 75 -0.09 -3.52 14.87
C LEU A 75 1.04 -2.49 14.92
N CYS A 76 0.95 -1.40 14.15
CA CYS A 76 1.93 -0.31 14.18
C CYS A 76 1.95 0.42 15.54
N ILE A 77 0.79 0.68 16.14
CA ILE A 77 0.69 1.25 17.49
C ILE A 77 1.20 0.25 18.55
N SER A 78 0.88 -1.04 18.38
CA SER A 78 1.36 -2.11 19.26
C SER A 78 2.89 -2.26 19.19
N LEU A 79 3.47 -2.06 18.01
CA LEU A 79 4.92 -2.03 17.81
C LEU A 79 5.56 -0.84 18.56
N ALA A 80 4.91 0.33 18.56
CA ALA A 80 5.37 1.50 19.32
C ALA A 80 5.52 1.18 20.82
N ILE A 81 4.51 0.50 21.39
CA ILE A 81 4.50 0.11 22.81
C ILE A 81 5.49 -1.03 23.05
N GLY A 82 5.55 -2.01 22.16
CA GLY A 82 6.40 -3.20 22.27
C GLY A 82 7.89 -2.86 22.31
N ARG A 83 8.33 -1.82 21.59
CA ARG A 83 9.72 -1.36 21.59
C ARG A 83 10.23 -0.88 22.96
N ARG A 84 9.34 -0.51 23.89
CA ARG A 84 9.74 0.09 25.18
C ARG A 84 10.15 -0.94 26.25
N GLY A 85 9.88 -2.23 26.07
CA GLY A 85 10.06 -3.20 27.16
C GLY A 85 10.07 -4.68 26.81
N LYS A 86 10.32 -5.07 25.55
CA LYS A 86 10.35 -6.48 25.12
C LYS A 86 11.69 -6.89 24.53
N SER A 87 11.98 -8.20 24.64
CA SER A 87 13.13 -8.85 24.00
C SER A 87 13.14 -8.59 22.48
N SER A 88 14.34 -8.46 21.89
CA SER A 88 14.59 -8.13 20.48
C SER A 88 13.77 -9.02 19.51
N SER A 89 13.59 -10.30 19.84
CA SER A 89 12.82 -11.25 19.03
C SER A 89 11.33 -10.90 18.91
N ALA A 90 10.69 -10.47 20.00
CA ALA A 90 9.26 -10.13 20.00
C ALA A 90 8.99 -8.82 19.22
N SER A 91 9.91 -7.85 19.31
CA SER A 91 9.84 -6.61 18.53
C SER A 91 10.00 -6.87 17.04
N LEU A 92 10.85 -7.83 16.65
CA LEU A 92 11.00 -8.25 15.26
C LEU A 92 9.74 -8.92 14.72
N THR A 93 9.12 -9.85 15.45
CA THR A 93 7.88 -10.50 14.98
C THR A 93 6.74 -9.50 14.81
N LEU A 94 6.61 -8.54 15.73
CA LEU A 94 5.65 -7.44 15.61
C LEU A 94 5.96 -6.54 14.41
N TYR A 95 7.23 -6.23 14.17
CA TYR A 95 7.66 -5.47 13.00
C TYR A 95 7.29 -6.19 11.69
N VAL A 96 7.64 -7.47 11.56
CA VAL A 96 7.38 -8.28 10.36
C VAL A 96 5.88 -8.41 10.09
N SER A 97 5.07 -8.67 11.12
CA SER A 97 3.61 -8.74 10.99
C SER A 97 2.99 -7.39 10.58
N THR A 98 3.49 -6.29 11.13
CA THR A 98 3.08 -4.94 10.72
C THR A 98 3.46 -4.67 9.26
N LYS A 99 4.71 -4.96 8.89
CA LYS A 99 5.23 -4.76 7.53
C LYS A 99 4.44 -5.57 6.51
N LEU A 100 4.13 -6.84 6.81
CA LEU A 100 3.30 -7.69 5.97
C LEU A 100 1.91 -7.08 5.74
N THR A 101 1.24 -6.66 6.82
CA THR A 101 -0.12 -6.09 6.74
C THR A 101 -0.15 -4.79 5.92
N VAL A 102 0.82 -3.90 6.14
CA VAL A 102 0.94 -2.63 5.41
C VAL A 102 1.27 -2.86 3.93
N SER A 103 2.15 -3.82 3.62
CA SER A 103 2.48 -4.21 2.25
C SER A 103 1.26 -4.73 1.50
N ILE A 104 0.42 -5.57 2.13
CA ILE A 104 -0.82 -6.04 1.53
C ILE A 104 -1.74 -4.86 1.18
N SER A 105 -1.96 -3.94 2.13
CA SER A 105 -2.77 -2.74 1.89
C SER A 105 -2.23 -1.90 0.72
N TYR A 106 -0.91 -1.72 0.65
CA TYR A 106 -0.25 -0.93 -0.39
C TYR A 106 -0.44 -1.54 -1.79
N PHE A 107 -0.33 -2.86 -1.93
CA PHE A 107 -0.49 -3.54 -3.22
C PHE A 107 -1.95 -3.74 -3.66
N VAL A 108 -2.91 -3.81 -2.72
CA VAL A 108 -4.34 -3.99 -3.06
C VAL A 108 -4.98 -2.70 -3.58
N PHE A 109 -4.59 -1.55 -3.04
CA PHE A 109 -5.22 -0.27 -3.39
C PHE A 109 -5.17 0.13 -4.88
N PRO A 110 -4.02 0.07 -5.59
CA PRO A 110 -3.95 0.52 -6.98
C PRO A 110 -4.77 -0.38 -7.90
N LEU A 111 -4.93 -1.66 -7.54
CA LEU A 111 -5.82 -2.57 -8.26
C LEU A 111 -7.29 -2.24 -8.01
N TRP A 112 -7.62 -1.85 -6.79
CA TRP A 112 -8.97 -1.43 -6.43
C TRP A 112 -9.38 -0.11 -7.10
N THR A 113 -8.48 0.86 -7.19
CA THR A 113 -8.74 2.13 -7.90
C THR A 113 -8.90 1.92 -9.41
N ALA A 114 -8.21 0.92 -9.99
CA ALA A 114 -8.34 0.57 -11.38
C ALA A 114 -9.74 0.06 -11.78
N GLU A 115 -10.49 -0.49 -10.81
CA GLU A 115 -11.87 -0.97 -11.02
C GLU A 115 -12.92 0.12 -10.83
N ILE A 116 -12.64 1.13 -10.00
CA ILE A 116 -13.60 2.17 -9.63
C ILE A 116 -13.51 3.40 -10.54
N LEU A 117 -12.29 3.80 -10.90
CA LEU A 117 -12.06 5.03 -11.66
C LEU A 117 -11.81 4.71 -13.15
N PRO A 118 -12.48 5.43 -14.08
CA PRO A 118 -12.12 5.35 -15.50
C PRO A 118 -10.70 5.92 -15.72
N PRO A 119 -10.02 5.53 -16.82
CA PRO A 119 -8.59 5.78 -17.02
C PRO A 119 -8.17 7.26 -16.92
N GLY A 120 -8.99 8.20 -17.42
CA GLY A 120 -8.68 9.64 -17.35
C GLY A 120 -8.51 10.19 -15.92
N PRO A 121 -9.56 10.21 -15.07
CA PRO A 121 -9.43 10.72 -13.70
C PRO A 121 -8.55 9.85 -12.79
N ARG A 122 -8.36 8.56 -13.11
CA ARG A 122 -7.49 7.66 -12.35
C ARG A 122 -6.03 8.09 -12.42
N GLU A 123 -5.52 8.34 -13.61
CA GLU A 123 -4.11 8.72 -13.82
C GLU A 123 -3.79 10.04 -13.14
N THR A 124 -4.67 11.04 -13.25
CA THR A 124 -4.51 12.33 -12.57
C THR A 124 -4.49 12.19 -11.04
N ALA A 125 -5.33 11.33 -10.46
CA ALA A 125 -5.36 11.10 -9.02
C ALA A 125 -4.09 10.40 -8.51
N LEU A 126 -3.55 9.45 -9.28
CA LEU A 126 -2.30 8.75 -8.97
C LEU A 126 -1.10 9.70 -9.07
N VAL A 127 -1.00 10.49 -10.14
CA VAL A 127 0.08 11.48 -10.30
C VAL A 127 0.06 12.52 -9.17
N LEU A 128 -1.12 13.04 -8.82
CA LEU A 128 -1.24 13.97 -7.70
C LEU A 128 -0.77 13.32 -6.38
N ALA A 129 -1.07 12.04 -6.19
CA ALA A 129 -0.66 11.32 -5.00
C ALA A 129 0.87 11.10 -4.97
N GLU A 130 1.49 10.81 -6.11
CA GLU A 130 2.95 10.71 -6.22
C GLU A 130 3.64 12.04 -5.92
N ILE A 131 3.10 13.17 -6.40
CA ILE A 131 3.62 14.50 -6.06
C ILE A 131 3.62 14.72 -4.54
N LEU A 132 2.58 14.28 -3.84
CA LEU A 132 2.54 14.33 -2.38
C LEU A 132 3.53 13.35 -1.73
N ASN A 133 3.69 12.15 -2.30
CA ASN A 133 4.62 11.13 -1.80
C ASN A 133 6.08 11.59 -1.87
N LEU A 134 6.45 12.47 -2.81
CA LEU A 134 7.81 13.03 -2.89
C LEU A 134 8.21 13.79 -1.62
N ALA A 135 7.25 14.28 -0.83
CA ALA A 135 7.53 14.94 0.43
C ALA A 135 7.84 13.94 1.57
N CYS A 136 7.28 12.72 1.51
CA CYS A 136 7.48 11.69 2.53
C CYS A 136 8.96 11.36 2.83
N PRO A 137 9.85 11.10 1.86
CA PRO A 137 11.25 10.76 2.16
C PRO A 137 12.03 11.91 2.80
N VAL A 138 11.56 13.16 2.73
CA VAL A 138 12.12 14.29 3.47
C VAL A 138 11.62 14.31 4.91
N PHE A 139 10.32 14.04 5.12
CA PHE A 139 9.70 14.05 6.44
C PHE A 139 10.05 12.82 7.30
N LEU A 140 10.25 11.65 6.69
CA LEU A 140 10.53 10.39 7.39
C LEU A 140 11.83 10.39 8.21
N PRO A 141 13.00 10.79 7.68
CA PRO A 141 14.23 10.87 8.49
C PRO A 141 14.09 11.89 9.62
N LEU A 142 13.34 12.99 9.41
CA LEU A 142 13.04 13.96 10.46
C LEU A 142 12.17 13.34 11.59
N LEU A 143 11.14 12.59 11.22
CA LEU A 143 10.29 11.84 12.17
C LEU A 143 11.09 10.81 12.97
N ILE A 144 12.01 10.11 12.32
CA ILE A 144 12.85 9.07 12.94
C ILE A 144 13.91 9.69 13.84
N TYR A 145 14.49 10.82 13.43
CA TYR A 145 15.39 11.60 14.27
C TYR A 145 14.71 12.04 15.56
N GLN A 146 13.49 12.57 15.47
CA GLN A 146 12.65 12.89 16.64
C GLN A 146 12.29 11.63 17.45
N GLY A 147 12.19 10.49 16.76
CA GLY A 147 12.02 9.18 17.37
C GLY A 147 13.17 8.75 18.28
N ARG A 148 14.37 9.35 18.20
CA ARG A 148 15.50 9.03 19.09
C ARG A 148 15.30 9.57 20.49
N THR A 149 14.64 10.71 20.64
CA THR A 149 14.27 11.26 21.96
C THR A 149 12.96 10.66 22.47
N GLN A 150 12.00 10.34 21.59
CA GLN A 150 10.71 9.74 21.94
C GLN A 150 10.30 8.66 20.93
N HIS A 151 10.66 7.39 21.20
CA HIS A 151 10.39 6.26 20.30
C HIS A 151 8.90 6.01 19.99
N LEU A 152 7.99 6.50 20.84
CA LEU A 152 6.55 6.32 20.67
C LEU A 152 5.96 7.24 19.59
N LEU A 153 6.55 8.42 19.40
CA LEU A 153 5.97 9.49 18.59
C LEU A 153 5.86 9.14 17.10
N PRO A 154 6.93 8.68 16.41
CA PRO A 154 6.83 8.41 14.97
C PRO A 154 5.94 7.21 14.64
N MET A 155 5.96 6.16 15.47
CA MET A 155 5.18 4.95 15.22
C MET A 155 3.68 5.18 15.43
N THR A 156 3.31 5.90 16.49
CA THR A 156 1.91 6.24 16.75
C THR A 156 1.35 7.15 15.66
N LEU A 157 2.11 8.14 15.18
CA LEU A 157 1.70 8.99 14.05
C LEU A 157 1.49 8.19 12.76
N LEU A 158 2.44 7.33 12.39
CA LEU A 158 2.31 6.49 11.19
C LEU A 158 1.11 5.54 11.30
N GLY A 159 0.91 4.91 12.47
CA GLY A 159 -0.22 4.03 12.72
C GLY A 159 -1.57 4.76 12.65
N LEU A 160 -1.69 5.91 13.30
CA LEU A 160 -2.92 6.73 13.28
C LEU A 160 -3.24 7.22 11.86
N LEU A 161 -2.23 7.72 11.13
CA LEU A 161 -2.40 8.08 9.73
C LEU A 161 -2.93 6.89 8.94
N HIS A 162 -2.34 5.69 9.11
CA HIS A 162 -2.77 4.47 8.43
C HIS A 162 -4.25 4.12 8.70
N VAL A 163 -4.69 4.23 9.96
CA VAL A 163 -6.10 4.01 10.35
C VAL A 163 -7.03 5.03 9.70
N VAL A 164 -6.66 6.32 9.71
CA VAL A 164 -7.43 7.39 9.07
C VAL A 164 -7.54 7.14 7.57
N GLY A 165 -6.48 6.66 6.92
CA GLY A 165 -6.55 6.19 5.54
C GLY A 165 -7.57 5.06 5.36
N GLY A 166 -7.54 4.05 6.23
CA GLY A 166 -8.52 2.96 6.22
C GLY A 166 -9.97 3.45 6.32
N LEU A 167 -10.25 4.41 7.21
CA LEU A 167 -11.56 5.03 7.36
C LEU A 167 -11.99 5.78 6.11
N MET A 168 -11.09 6.50 5.45
CA MET A 168 -11.37 7.19 4.18
C MET A 168 -11.72 6.20 3.05
N SER A 169 -11.26 4.95 3.13
CA SER A 169 -11.65 3.89 2.19
C SER A 169 -13.13 3.48 2.33
N LEU A 170 -13.76 3.72 3.48
CA LEU A 170 -15.19 3.44 3.70
C LEU A 170 -16.09 4.51 3.06
N CYS A 171 -15.58 5.73 2.87
CA CYS A 171 -16.30 6.82 2.22
C CYS A 171 -16.45 6.63 0.70
N LEU A 172 -15.79 5.62 0.11
CA LEU A 172 -15.96 5.28 -1.29
C LEU A 172 -17.18 4.35 -1.48
N PRO A 173 -18.11 4.69 -2.40
CA PRO A 173 -19.29 3.87 -2.66
C PRO A 173 -18.90 2.47 -3.13
N GLU A 174 -19.61 1.46 -2.61
CA GLU A 174 -19.29 0.06 -2.88
C GLU A 174 -19.62 -0.32 -4.33
N THR A 175 -18.71 -1.04 -4.97
CA THR A 175 -18.79 -1.56 -6.35
C THR A 175 -19.74 -2.75 -6.51
N ARG A 176 -20.86 -2.81 -5.77
CA ARG A 176 -21.90 -3.81 -6.06
C ARG A 176 -22.85 -3.23 -7.10
N LEU A 177 -22.80 -3.80 -8.31
CA LEU A 177 -23.80 -3.66 -9.40
C LEU A 177 -23.72 -2.43 -10.31
N ILE A 178 -22.55 -2.09 -10.83
CA ILE A 178 -22.52 -1.57 -12.20
C ILE A 178 -21.69 -2.53 -13.01
N SER A 179 -22.35 -3.57 -13.51
CA SER A 179 -21.96 -4.26 -14.74
C SER A 179 -21.53 -3.16 -15.70
N PHE A 180 -20.24 -3.08 -16.03
CA PHE A 180 -19.79 -2.22 -17.10
C PHE A 180 -20.69 -2.52 -18.31
N PRO A 181 -21.52 -1.58 -18.80
CA PRO A 181 -22.20 -1.77 -20.06
C PRO A 181 -21.17 -1.51 -21.17
N GLN A 182 -20.16 -2.38 -21.26
CA GLN A 182 -19.16 -2.36 -22.33
C GLN A 182 -19.56 -3.24 -23.52
N HIS A 183 -20.86 -3.36 -23.81
CA HIS A 183 -21.33 -3.89 -25.11
C HIS A 183 -22.49 -3.09 -25.73
N ALA A 184 -22.86 -1.91 -25.20
CA ALA A 184 -23.96 -1.11 -25.74
C ALA A 184 -23.52 0.19 -26.44
N ARG A 185 -22.39 0.17 -27.15
CA ARG A 185 -22.12 1.10 -28.28
C ARG A 185 -20.95 0.58 -29.12
N GLY A 186 -21.28 -0.02 -30.24
CA GLY A 186 -20.31 -0.45 -31.25
C GLY A 186 -20.45 -1.92 -31.61
N GLY A 187 -21.47 -2.25 -32.40
CA GLY A 187 -21.45 -3.46 -33.19
C GLY A 187 -20.28 -3.41 -34.16
N ALA A 188 -19.16 -4.04 -33.81
CA ALA A 188 -18.13 -4.44 -34.74
C ALA A 188 -17.33 -5.60 -34.13
N ARG A 189 -17.52 -6.78 -34.74
CA ARG A 189 -16.83 -8.04 -34.50
C ARG A 189 -15.35 -7.87 -34.11
N ARG A 190 -14.90 -8.61 -33.11
CA ARG A 190 -13.77 -9.54 -33.26
C ARG A 190 -13.66 -10.48 -32.05
N SER A 191 -13.98 -11.74 -32.34
CA SER A 191 -13.56 -12.91 -31.58
C SER A 191 -12.02 -12.98 -31.56
N VAL A 192 -11.39 -12.79 -30.39
CA VAL A 192 -10.04 -13.32 -30.11
C VAL A 192 -9.95 -13.78 -28.65
N ARG A 193 -10.41 -15.01 -28.44
CA ARG A 193 -9.72 -16.13 -27.78
C ARG A 193 -8.43 -15.77 -26.98
N GLY A 194 -8.50 -15.90 -25.66
CA GLY A 194 -7.55 -16.70 -24.86
C GLY A 194 -6.04 -16.45 -24.93
N SER A 195 -5.54 -15.21 -25.08
CA SER A 195 -4.08 -14.93 -25.05
C SER A 195 -3.63 -13.76 -24.17
N LEU A 196 -4.53 -13.08 -23.46
CA LEU A 196 -4.22 -11.80 -22.80
C LEU A 196 -3.53 -11.88 -21.43
N VAL A 197 -3.44 -13.06 -20.82
CA VAL A 197 -2.72 -13.20 -19.54
C VAL A 197 -1.20 -13.12 -19.76
N CYS A 198 -0.69 -13.50 -20.94
CA CYS A 198 0.74 -13.48 -21.23
C CYS A 198 1.26 -12.12 -21.74
N SER A 199 0.38 -11.24 -22.26
CA SER A 199 0.80 -9.90 -22.72
C SER A 199 0.83 -8.87 -21.60
N GLN A 200 0.04 -9.04 -20.53
CA GLN A 200 0.04 -8.12 -19.38
C GLN A 200 1.29 -8.26 -18.49
N LEU A 201 1.95 -9.42 -18.48
CA LEU A 201 3.26 -9.58 -17.83
C LEU A 201 4.41 -8.85 -18.55
N ARG A 202 4.21 -8.46 -19.83
CA ARG A 202 5.18 -7.66 -20.60
C ARG A 202 5.03 -6.15 -20.38
N ALA A 203 3.97 -5.70 -19.71
CA ALA A 203 3.69 -4.28 -19.49
C ALA A 203 4.12 -3.76 -18.10
N LEU A 204 4.94 -4.51 -17.34
CA LEU A 204 5.60 -4.01 -16.14
C LEU A 204 6.75 -3.08 -16.56
N PRO A 205 6.68 -1.74 -16.33
CA PRO A 205 7.70 -0.79 -16.76
C PRO A 205 8.96 -0.79 -15.87
N GLN A 206 9.14 -1.79 -15.00
CA GLN A 206 10.21 -1.81 -14.00
C GLN A 206 11.57 -2.34 -14.50
N PHE A 207 11.73 -2.70 -15.79
CA PHE A 207 13.02 -3.22 -16.31
C PHE A 207 13.57 -2.50 -17.57
N ALA A 208 12.94 -1.44 -18.06
CA ALA A 208 13.36 -0.80 -19.32
C ALA A 208 14.33 0.40 -19.17
N GLN A 209 14.79 0.73 -17.96
CA GLN A 209 15.68 1.88 -17.74
C GLN A 209 17.19 1.55 -17.77
N VAL A 210 17.60 0.38 -18.28
CA VAL A 210 19.02 0.05 -18.51
C VAL A 210 19.21 -0.46 -19.92
N SER A 211 19.20 0.44 -20.92
CA SER A 211 19.93 0.32 -22.19
C SER A 211 19.43 1.37 -23.19
N SER A 212 19.92 2.61 -23.08
CA SER A 212 20.26 3.46 -24.23
C SER A 212 20.71 4.83 -23.73
N SER A 213 21.93 4.84 -23.19
CA SER A 213 22.79 6.01 -23.28
C SER A 213 23.10 6.27 -24.75
N GLN A 214 22.47 7.29 -25.33
CA GLN A 214 23.05 8.23 -26.29
C GLN A 214 22.34 9.57 -26.15
#